data_AF-W4K418-F1
#
_entry.id   AF-W4K418-F1
#
_cell.length_a   1.000
_cell.length_b   1.000
_cell.length_c   1.000
_cell.angle_alpha   90.00
_cell.angle_beta   90.00
_cell.angle_gamma   90.00
#
_symmetry.space_group_name_H-M   'P 1'
#
loop_
_entity.id
_entity.type
_entity.pdbx_description
1 polymer ?
#
loop_
_entity_poly.entity_id
_entity_poly.type
_entity_poly.pdbx_seq_one_letter_code
_entity_poly.pdbx_strand_id
1 'polypeptide(L)'
;MRCACCYNLPSISGETGQILLFRCGPNGHRFDHGADRSLREDQRSFVVFAKLKDASLKGPRHTDPRAVEYYSALITDIDRYLDNNPGLDAFTATFTDFFIVGVGVLLHPPPNHRCSAGENEQRVKLLILAVQRAGGVSMLREKLTADQAKCITHYPPRQLALSVVSSLKPSHEGQRASKDYRTLVDDLVHATITSSYRHLNSSGGEPEHIAIELVKFCVKTGATSQFSYVVACLITPPPRMVISPDSLISFVRMLKQLLLLKTIDLAAEPWRRIFVATVEGFANKFMTPKPQELVPASQLQRVGCGCNECTELQNFFFGGKDVISLAKKKRARAHLVDRLSLTEAWGVKWETIEKGKREILRVIPLYLLPTQLVFRPINS
;
A
#
# COMPACT_ATOMS: atom_id res chain seq x y z
N MET A 1 8.06 -21.21 32.68
CA MET A 1 9.05 -21.42 31.60
C MET A 1 10.30 -20.65 31.97
N ARG A 2 11.43 -21.35 32.15
CA ARG A 2 12.68 -20.81 32.72
C ARG A 2 13.49 -20.13 31.61
N CYS A 3 13.80 -18.85 31.79
CA CYS A 3 14.77 -18.14 30.97
C CYS A 3 16.16 -18.40 31.58
N ALA A 4 16.99 -19.19 30.91
CA ALA A 4 18.35 -19.51 31.33
C ALA A 4 19.33 -18.91 30.32
N CYS A 5 19.60 -17.60 30.44
CA CYS A 5 20.76 -16.96 29.82
C CYS A 5 21.67 -16.45 30.94
N CYS A 6 22.38 -17.37 31.60
CA CYS A 6 23.56 -17.03 32.37
C CYS A 6 24.75 -17.10 31.41
N TYR A 7 25.19 -15.96 30.88
CA TYR A 7 26.39 -15.89 30.07
C TYR A 7 27.63 -16.06 30.97
N ASN A 8 28.35 -17.16 30.81
CA ASN A 8 29.74 -17.26 31.25
C ASN A 8 30.59 -16.57 30.18
N LEU A 9 31.02 -15.33 30.43
CA LEU A 9 32.00 -14.63 29.59
C LEU A 9 33.38 -15.28 29.82
N PRO A 10 34.05 -15.82 28.80
CA PRO A 10 35.43 -16.26 28.93
C PRO A 10 36.38 -15.06 28.96
N SER A 11 37.35 -15.13 29.87
CA SER A 11 38.48 -14.19 29.97
C SER A 11 39.41 -14.37 28.77
N ILE A 12 39.59 -13.33 27.96
CA ILE A 12 40.68 -13.25 26.97
C ILE A 12 41.81 -12.44 27.61
N SER A 13 42.96 -13.08 27.87
CA SER A 13 44.20 -12.40 28.23
C SER A 13 45.29 -12.71 27.20
N GLY A 14 45.76 -11.67 26.52
CA GLY A 14 47.09 -11.66 25.91
C GLY A 14 48.12 -11.22 26.96
N GLU A 15 49.14 -12.06 27.14
CA GLU A 15 50.47 -11.81 27.69
C GLU A 15 50.68 -10.56 28.58
N THR A 16 50.30 -10.66 29.84
CA THR A 16 51.19 -10.44 31.00
C THR A 16 50.36 -10.72 32.26
N GLY A 17 50.76 -11.77 32.99
CA GLY A 17 50.01 -12.28 34.13
C GLY A 17 49.95 -11.28 35.28
N GLN A 18 48.81 -10.61 35.45
CA GLN A 18 48.29 -10.21 36.75
C GLN A 18 46.81 -10.60 36.85
N ILE A 19 46.54 -11.53 37.75
CA ILE A 19 45.19 -11.97 38.10
C ILE A 19 44.58 -10.90 39.00
N LEU A 20 43.71 -10.07 38.44
CA LEU A 20 42.80 -9.23 39.23
C LEU A 20 41.43 -9.92 39.34
N LEU A 21 41.28 -10.71 40.39
CA LEU A 21 39.98 -11.21 40.85
C LEU A 21 39.19 -10.04 41.47
N PHE A 22 38.30 -9.42 40.69
CA PHE A 22 37.35 -8.45 41.25
C PHE A 22 36.00 -9.12 41.57
N ARG A 23 35.82 -9.44 42.85
CA ARG A 23 34.50 -9.66 43.46
C ARG A 23 33.78 -8.31 43.52
N CYS A 24 32.66 -8.15 42.80
CA CYS A 24 31.71 -7.09 43.10
C CYS A 24 31.06 -7.37 44.46
N GLY A 25 31.33 -6.51 45.45
CA GLY A 25 30.58 -6.47 46.70
C GLY A 25 29.15 -5.92 46.51
N PRO A 26 28.28 -6.02 47.53
CA PRO A 26 26.83 -5.84 47.39
C PRO A 26 26.33 -4.39 47.28
N ASN A 27 27.21 -3.40 47.26
CA ASN A 27 26.80 -2.00 47.35
C ASN A 27 26.74 -1.35 45.97
N GLY A 28 25.51 -1.10 45.52
CA GLY A 28 25.21 -0.41 44.29
C GLY A 28 25.74 1.03 44.30
N HIS A 29 26.74 1.30 43.47
CA HIS A 29 27.10 2.66 43.10
C HIS A 29 26.35 3.06 41.83
N ARG A 30 25.51 4.08 41.96
CA ARG A 30 24.97 4.85 40.82
C ARG A 30 26.17 5.46 40.07
N PHE A 31 26.33 5.08 38.81
CA PHE A 31 27.19 5.82 37.89
C PHE A 31 26.42 7.08 37.48
N ASP A 32 26.93 8.23 37.92
CA ASP A 32 26.47 9.53 37.43
C ASP A 32 27.07 9.76 36.03
N HIS A 33 26.21 10.11 35.07
CA HIS A 33 26.59 10.31 33.68
C HIS A 33 27.23 11.70 33.48
N GLY A 34 28.48 11.85 33.94
CA GLY A 34 29.35 12.97 33.54
C GLY A 34 30.06 12.64 32.22
N ALA A 35 29.83 13.45 31.19
CA ALA A 35 30.41 13.27 29.87
C ALA A 35 31.90 13.65 29.84
N ASP A 36 32.79 12.71 30.17
CA ASP A 36 34.24 12.85 29.94
C ASP A 36 34.63 12.16 28.63
N ARG A 37 35.10 12.95 27.64
CA ARG A 37 35.32 12.51 26.25
C ARG A 37 36.67 11.82 26.00
N SER A 38 37.48 11.56 27.03
CA SER A 38 38.86 11.02 26.86
C SER A 38 39.09 9.60 27.42
N LEU A 39 38.06 8.77 27.55
CA LEU A 39 38.23 7.37 27.96
C LEU A 39 39.12 6.60 26.96
N ARG A 40 40.16 5.94 27.47
CA ARG A 40 41.05 5.02 26.73
C ARG A 40 40.22 3.88 26.12
N GLU A 41 40.66 3.31 25.00
CA GLU A 41 39.94 2.24 24.29
C GLU A 41 39.57 1.05 25.20
N ASP A 42 40.45 0.66 26.10
CA ASP A 42 40.21 -0.42 27.07
C ASP A 42 39.03 -0.13 28.01
N GLN A 43 38.81 1.13 28.38
CA GLN A 43 37.69 1.54 29.22
C GLN A 43 36.37 1.54 28.45
N ARG A 44 36.38 1.78 27.13
CA ARG A 44 35.16 1.77 26.30
C ARG A 44 34.60 0.36 26.18
N SER A 45 35.46 -0.63 25.98
CA SER A 45 35.08 -2.05 25.95
C SER A 45 34.37 -2.47 27.24
N PHE A 46 34.93 -2.09 28.40
CA PHE A 46 34.34 -2.41 29.70
C PHE A 46 32.94 -1.82 29.89
N VAL A 47 32.73 -0.56 29.44
CA VAL A 47 31.41 0.09 29.51
C VAL A 47 30.37 -0.65 28.66
N VAL A 48 30.73 -1.10 27.45
CA VAL A 48 29.81 -1.84 26.58
C VAL A 48 29.41 -3.17 27.21
N PHE A 49 30.36 -3.95 27.74
CA PHE A 49 30.06 -5.22 28.41
C PHE A 49 29.23 -5.04 29.69
N ALA A 50 29.50 -4.00 30.48
CA ALA A 50 28.70 -3.67 31.65
C ALA A 50 27.24 -3.34 31.27
N LYS A 51 27.04 -2.55 30.20
CA LYS A 51 25.70 -2.25 29.67
C LYS A 51 25.01 -3.52 29.14
N LEU A 52 25.70 -4.37 28.38
CA LEU A 52 25.15 -5.64 27.90
C LEU A 52 24.70 -6.56 29.03
N LYS A 53 25.53 -6.68 30.08
CA LYS A 53 25.18 -7.44 31.28
C LYS A 53 23.94 -6.87 31.97
N ASP A 54 23.85 -5.54 32.09
CA ASP A 54 22.67 -4.87 32.65
C ASP A 54 21.40 -5.12 31.82
N ALA A 55 21.50 -5.05 30.49
CA ALA A 55 20.41 -5.36 29.56
C ALA A 55 19.93 -6.82 29.70
N SER A 56 20.87 -7.77 29.79
CA SER A 56 20.57 -9.19 29.99
C SER A 56 19.90 -9.47 31.33
N LEU A 57 20.28 -8.76 32.39
CA LEU A 57 19.74 -8.96 33.74
C LEU A 57 18.33 -8.38 33.91
N LYS A 58 18.05 -7.24 33.29
CA LYS A 58 16.76 -6.55 33.43
C LYS A 58 15.65 -7.17 32.60
N GLY A 59 16.00 -7.94 31.58
CA GLY A 59 15.08 -8.43 30.55
C GLY A 59 14.45 -7.27 29.77
N PRO A 60 13.86 -7.52 28.60
CA PRO A 60 13.19 -6.47 27.85
C PRO A 60 11.90 -6.07 28.56
N ARG A 61 11.91 -4.96 29.29
CA ARG A 61 10.69 -4.27 29.71
C ARG A 61 10.13 -3.51 28.50
N HIS A 62 9.49 -4.23 27.58
CA HIS A 62 8.92 -3.67 26.34
C HIS A 62 7.93 -2.52 26.57
N THR A 63 7.45 -2.34 27.80
CA THR A 63 6.52 -1.27 28.19
C THR A 63 7.20 0.00 28.69
N ASP A 64 8.51 0.00 28.94
CA ASP A 64 9.23 1.17 29.48
C ASP A 64 9.75 2.06 28.33
N PRO A 65 9.32 3.33 28.22
CA PRO A 65 9.84 4.27 27.22
C PRO A 65 11.36 4.43 27.26
N ARG A 66 11.96 4.30 28.46
CA ARG A 66 13.41 4.39 28.64
C ARG A 66 14.15 3.21 28.02
N ALA A 67 13.47 2.07 27.85
CA ALA A 67 14.06 0.93 27.18
C ALA A 67 14.39 1.28 25.72
N VAL A 68 13.52 2.00 25.01
CA VAL A 68 13.77 2.31 23.60
C VAL A 68 14.98 3.22 23.44
N GLU A 69 15.09 4.26 24.27
CA GLU A 69 16.26 5.16 24.28
C GLU A 69 17.55 4.41 24.64
N TYR A 70 17.49 3.59 25.70
CA TYR A 70 18.61 2.78 26.15
C TYR A 70 19.11 1.81 25.06
N TYR A 71 18.21 1.03 24.47
CA TYR A 71 18.56 0.09 23.40
C TYR A 71 19.04 0.83 22.15
N SER A 72 18.46 1.98 21.80
CA SER A 72 18.91 2.78 20.65
C SER A 72 20.36 3.25 20.80
N ALA A 73 20.72 3.77 21.98
CA ALA A 73 22.09 4.16 22.29
C ALA A 73 23.04 2.96 22.29
N LEU A 74 22.62 1.86 22.93
CA LEU A 74 23.45 0.67 23.09
C LEU A 74 23.69 -0.07 21.76
N ILE A 75 22.70 -0.13 20.87
CA ILE A 75 22.83 -0.65 19.50
C ILE A 75 23.95 0.09 18.75
N THR A 76 23.97 1.42 18.84
CA THR A 76 24.99 2.25 18.17
C THR A 76 26.38 2.04 18.77
N ASP A 77 26.47 1.98 20.10
CA ASP A 77 27.74 1.77 20.81
C ASP A 77 28.33 0.39 20.50
N ILE A 78 27.51 -0.67 20.51
CA ILE A 78 27.94 -2.04 20.21
C ILE A 78 28.32 -2.17 18.74
N ASP A 79 27.54 -1.62 17.82
CA ASP A 79 27.85 -1.69 16.39
C ASP A 79 29.21 -1.05 16.07
N ARG A 80 29.46 0.16 16.61
CA ARG A 80 30.76 0.82 16.51
C ARG A 80 31.89 -0.01 17.13
N TYR A 81 31.61 -0.67 18.25
CA TYR A 81 32.59 -1.54 18.89
C TYR A 81 32.94 -2.74 18.01
N LEU A 82 31.94 -3.38 17.39
CA LEU A 82 32.15 -4.52 16.49
C LEU A 82 32.91 -4.13 15.23
N ASP A 83 32.62 -2.97 14.64
CA ASP A 83 33.34 -2.46 13.47
C ASP A 83 34.84 -2.23 13.75
N ASN A 84 35.16 -1.77 14.96
CA ASN A 84 36.55 -1.56 15.38
C ASN A 84 37.26 -2.86 15.80
N ASN A 85 36.53 -3.98 15.92
CA ASN A 85 37.07 -5.25 16.44
C ASN A 85 36.61 -6.46 15.58
N PRO A 86 37.03 -6.53 14.30
CA PRO A 86 36.51 -7.52 13.32
C PRO A 86 36.87 -8.99 13.57
N GLY A 87 37.57 -9.32 14.67
CA GLY A 87 37.97 -10.70 15.02
C GLY A 87 37.16 -11.35 16.14
N LEU A 88 36.09 -10.71 16.63
CA LEU A 88 35.31 -11.17 17.78
C LEU A 88 34.26 -12.25 17.44
N ASP A 89 34.57 -13.15 16.50
CA ASP A 89 33.65 -14.20 16.02
C ASP A 89 33.14 -15.12 17.14
N ALA A 90 33.93 -15.29 18.21
CA ALA A 90 33.55 -16.08 19.37
C ALA A 90 32.34 -15.51 20.14
N PHE A 91 32.03 -14.22 19.97
CA PHE A 91 30.91 -13.55 20.64
C PHE A 91 29.74 -13.25 19.71
N THR A 92 29.81 -13.66 18.44
CA THR A 92 28.79 -13.36 17.43
C THR A 92 27.40 -13.77 17.92
N ALA A 93 27.26 -14.94 18.54
CA ALA A 93 25.98 -15.39 19.08
C ALA A 93 25.42 -14.44 20.16
N THR A 94 26.24 -13.99 21.12
CA THR A 94 25.79 -13.08 22.19
C THR A 94 25.37 -11.72 21.64
N PHE A 95 26.13 -11.17 20.69
CA PHE A 95 25.75 -9.90 20.07
C PHE A 95 24.51 -10.05 19.19
N THR A 96 24.39 -11.14 18.42
CA THR A 96 23.19 -11.46 17.63
C THR A 96 21.95 -11.50 18.52
N ASP A 97 21.99 -12.20 19.66
CA ASP A 97 20.86 -12.24 20.60
C ASP A 97 20.49 -10.85 21.12
N PHE A 98 21.49 -10.02 21.44
CA PHE A 98 21.24 -8.63 21.83
C PHE A 98 20.52 -7.84 20.73
N PHE A 99 20.98 -7.94 19.48
CA PHE A 99 20.34 -7.23 18.37
C PHE A 99 18.95 -7.78 18.07
N ILE A 100 18.69 -9.08 18.24
CA ILE A 100 17.33 -9.67 18.14
C ILE A 100 16.39 -9.01 19.17
N VAL A 101 16.83 -8.86 20.41
CA VAL A 101 16.05 -8.16 21.45
C VAL A 101 15.87 -6.69 21.08
N GLY A 102 16.94 -6.03 20.61
CA GLY A 102 16.91 -4.65 20.15
C GLY A 102 15.88 -4.41 19.04
N VAL A 103 15.81 -5.31 18.05
CA VAL A 103 14.78 -5.27 17.00
C VAL A 103 13.38 -5.40 17.59
N GLY A 104 13.17 -6.29 18.56
CA GLY A 104 11.89 -6.42 19.26
C GLY A 104 11.46 -5.13 19.97
N VAL A 105 12.38 -4.47 20.67
CA VAL A 105 12.16 -3.20 21.36
C VAL A 105 11.90 -2.06 20.37
N LEU A 106 12.67 -1.98 19.29
CA LEU A 106 12.50 -0.95 18.28
C LEU A 106 11.18 -1.13 17.52
N LEU A 107 10.78 -2.34 17.13
CA LEU A 107 9.51 -2.57 16.43
C LEU A 107 8.27 -2.27 17.29
N HIS A 108 8.38 -2.40 18.61
CA HIS A 108 7.27 -2.26 19.54
C HIS A 108 7.56 -1.19 20.59
N PRO A 109 7.63 0.09 20.20
CA PRO A 109 7.75 1.16 21.18
C PRO A 109 6.48 1.19 22.06
N PRO A 110 6.59 1.64 23.32
CA PRO A 110 5.43 1.76 24.19
C PRO A 110 4.39 2.73 23.61
N PRO A 111 3.09 2.50 23.85
CA PRO A 111 2.00 3.18 23.14
C PRO A 111 1.99 4.70 23.30
N ASN A 112 2.56 5.21 24.40
CA ASN A 112 2.64 6.65 24.69
C ASN A 112 3.86 7.32 24.06
N HIS A 113 4.71 6.57 23.37
CA HIS A 113 5.93 7.10 22.79
C HIS A 113 5.62 7.82 21.47
N ARG A 114 5.54 9.15 21.55
CA ARG A 114 5.41 10.03 20.38
C ARG A 114 6.81 10.33 19.85
N CYS A 115 7.02 10.08 18.57
CA CYS A 115 8.23 10.49 17.86
C CYS A 115 7.93 11.62 16.90
N SER A 116 8.85 12.58 16.86
CA SER A 116 8.96 13.53 15.76
C SER A 116 9.34 12.81 14.45
N ALA A 117 9.11 13.47 13.31
CA ALA A 117 9.47 12.91 12.01
C ALA A 117 10.98 12.59 11.90
N GLY A 118 11.86 13.41 12.49
CA GLY A 118 13.30 13.18 12.50
C GLY A 118 13.71 11.97 13.35
N GLU A 119 13.06 11.76 14.50
CA GLU A 119 13.30 10.59 15.34
C GLU A 119 12.86 9.29 14.66
N ASN A 120 11.77 9.32 13.88
CA ASN A 120 11.32 8.16 13.11
C ASN A 120 12.36 7.72 12.08
N GLU A 121 12.99 8.66 11.37
CA GLU A 121 14.06 8.35 10.42
C GLU A 121 15.25 7.69 11.12
N GLN A 122 15.71 8.28 12.22
CA GLN A 122 16.84 7.75 12.97
C GLN A 122 16.55 6.34 13.51
N ARG A 123 15.33 6.11 13.99
CA ARG A 123 14.92 4.80 14.47
C ARG A 123 14.83 3.76 13.37
N VAL A 124 14.34 4.11 12.18
CA VAL A 124 14.36 3.19 11.03
C VAL A 124 15.80 2.81 10.70
N LYS A 125 16.75 3.77 10.70
CA LYS A 125 18.17 3.47 10.50
C LYS A 125 18.72 2.49 11.55
N LEU A 126 18.44 2.74 12.82
CA LEU A 126 18.85 1.85 13.93
C LEU A 126 18.21 0.47 13.85
N LEU A 127 16.94 0.39 13.46
CA LEU A 127 16.24 -0.87 13.25
C LEU A 127 16.91 -1.68 12.14
N ILE A 128 17.19 -1.06 10.99
CA ILE A 128 17.86 -1.75 9.88
C ILE A 128 19.25 -2.25 10.28
N LEU A 129 20.02 -1.43 11.00
CA LEU A 129 21.33 -1.82 11.54
C LEU A 129 21.20 -3.04 12.46
N ALA A 130 20.26 -3.00 13.41
CA ALA A 130 20.04 -4.11 14.33
C ALA A 130 19.59 -5.36 13.59
N VAL A 131 18.73 -5.21 12.56
CA VAL A 131 18.30 -6.32 11.69
C VAL A 131 19.49 -6.95 10.96
N GLN A 132 20.41 -6.15 10.40
CA GLN A 132 21.60 -6.65 9.70
C GLN A 132 22.45 -7.52 10.63
N ARG A 133 22.67 -7.08 11.87
CA ARG A 133 23.46 -7.82 12.88
C ARG A 133 22.74 -9.04 13.47
N ALA A 134 21.41 -9.06 13.42
CA ALA A 134 20.56 -10.10 14.01
C ALA A 134 20.17 -11.24 13.05
N GLY A 135 20.75 -11.31 11.86
CA GLY A 135 20.42 -12.34 10.86
C GLY A 135 19.53 -11.87 9.70
N GLY A 136 19.42 -10.55 9.52
CA GLY A 136 18.86 -9.93 8.33
C GLY A 136 17.34 -10.12 8.16
N VAL A 137 16.93 -10.27 6.91
CA VAL A 137 15.52 -10.29 6.49
C VAL A 137 14.71 -11.39 7.18
N SER A 138 15.28 -12.59 7.32
CA SER A 138 14.58 -13.74 7.91
C SER A 138 14.13 -13.45 9.35
N MET A 139 15.02 -12.84 10.13
CA MET A 139 14.73 -12.45 11.51
C MET A 139 13.69 -11.32 11.55
N LEU A 140 13.83 -10.29 10.71
CA LEU A 140 12.84 -9.20 10.65
C LEU A 140 11.46 -9.74 10.30
N ARG A 141 11.36 -10.70 9.37
CA ARG A 141 10.10 -11.35 9.01
C ARG A 141 9.49 -12.15 10.17
N GLU A 142 10.30 -12.82 10.97
CA GLU A 142 9.84 -13.54 12.16
C GLU A 142 9.27 -12.57 13.21
N LYS A 143 9.90 -11.40 13.39
CA LYS A 143 9.49 -10.40 14.38
C LYS A 143 8.38 -9.46 13.90
N LEU A 144 8.23 -9.29 12.59
CA LEU A 144 7.26 -8.41 11.97
C LEU A 144 6.18 -9.22 11.26
N THR A 145 5.20 -9.69 12.03
CA THR A 145 4.00 -10.33 11.46
C THR A 145 3.20 -9.34 10.61
N ALA A 146 2.37 -9.85 9.69
CA ALA A 146 1.52 -9.02 8.84
C ALA A 146 0.57 -8.10 9.66
N ASP A 147 0.10 -8.56 10.82
CA ASP A 147 -0.76 -7.75 11.69
C ASP A 147 0.04 -6.69 12.44
N GLN A 148 1.27 -6.99 12.86
CA GLN A 148 2.18 -5.97 13.38
C GLN A 148 2.51 -4.93 12.32
N ALA A 149 2.77 -5.32 11.07
CA ALA A 149 3.02 -4.40 9.94
C ALA A 149 1.89 -3.39 9.74
N LYS A 150 0.62 -3.82 9.90
CA LYS A 150 -0.56 -2.93 9.84
C LYS A 150 -0.64 -1.98 11.04
N CYS A 151 -0.16 -2.43 12.19
CA CYS A 151 -0.19 -1.73 13.47
C CYS A 151 1.08 -0.92 13.75
N ILE A 152 2.05 -0.88 12.83
CA ILE A 152 3.18 0.04 12.91
C ILE A 152 2.65 1.47 12.69
N THR A 153 2.04 2.03 13.73
CA THR A 153 1.59 3.42 13.79
C THR A 153 2.76 4.36 14.09
N HIS A 154 3.83 3.82 14.69
CA HIS A 154 4.98 4.58 15.16
C HIS A 154 6.08 4.75 14.10
N TYR A 155 6.15 3.89 13.08
CA TYR A 155 7.01 4.11 11.91
C TYR A 155 6.17 4.36 10.67
N PRO A 156 6.54 5.31 9.81
CA PRO A 156 5.94 5.39 8.48
C PRO A 156 6.29 4.09 7.73
N PRO A 157 5.33 3.19 7.43
CA PRO A 157 5.64 1.91 6.77
C PRO A 157 6.36 2.12 5.42
N ARG A 158 6.09 3.26 4.79
CA ARG A 158 6.77 3.75 3.59
C ARG A 158 8.29 3.84 3.77
N GLN A 159 8.74 4.45 4.88
CA GLN A 159 10.16 4.68 5.13
C GLN A 159 10.87 3.36 5.44
N LEU A 160 10.24 2.50 6.25
CA LEU A 160 10.76 1.18 6.56
C LEU A 160 10.92 0.34 5.28
N ALA A 161 9.92 0.31 4.40
CA ALA A 161 10.01 -0.41 3.13
C ALA A 161 11.18 0.09 2.26
N LEU A 162 11.38 1.41 2.15
CA LEU A 162 12.50 1.97 1.40
C LEU A 162 13.85 1.55 1.99
N SER A 163 13.98 1.57 3.31
CA SER A 163 15.22 1.19 3.98
C SER A 163 15.50 -0.31 3.92
N VAL A 164 14.46 -1.16 3.97
CA VAL A 164 14.59 -2.60 3.71
C VAL A 164 15.09 -2.84 2.29
N VAL A 165 14.52 -2.15 1.29
CA VAL A 165 14.92 -2.31 -0.12
C VAL A 165 16.34 -1.83 -0.38
N SER A 166 16.77 -0.74 0.24
CA SER A 166 18.12 -0.21 0.05
C SER A 166 19.20 -1.00 0.79
N SER A 167 18.89 -1.53 1.96
CA SER A 167 19.92 -1.98 2.92
C SER A 167 19.87 -3.46 3.28
N LEU A 168 18.77 -4.15 3.01
CA LEU A 168 18.58 -5.56 3.34
C LEU A 168 18.38 -6.45 2.11
N LYS A 169 18.79 -5.98 0.93
CA LYS A 169 18.70 -6.79 -0.30
C LYS A 169 19.57 -8.04 -0.15
N PRO A 170 19.02 -9.26 -0.25
CA PRO A 170 19.77 -10.49 -0.05
C PRO A 170 20.90 -10.60 -1.09
N SER A 171 22.10 -10.90 -0.63
CA SER A 171 23.32 -11.05 -1.42
C SER A 171 23.34 -12.38 -2.17
N HIS A 172 22.54 -12.55 -3.23
CA HIS A 172 22.45 -13.78 -4.06
C HIS A 172 22.17 -15.13 -3.33
N GLU A 173 22.16 -15.15 -2.00
CA GLU A 173 22.16 -16.34 -1.17
C GLU A 173 20.72 -16.80 -0.91
N GLY A 174 20.40 -17.97 -1.46
CA GLY A 174 19.22 -18.75 -1.11
C GLY A 174 17.89 -18.26 -1.71
N GLN A 175 17.22 -19.14 -2.46
CA GLN A 175 15.84 -18.93 -2.92
C GLN A 175 14.88 -18.56 -1.76
N ARG A 176 15.13 -19.08 -0.56
CA ARG A 176 14.34 -18.80 0.64
C ARG A 176 14.46 -17.34 1.10
N ALA A 177 15.66 -16.81 1.27
CA ALA A 177 15.86 -15.41 1.68
C ALA A 177 15.29 -14.43 0.65
N SER A 178 15.38 -14.76 -0.65
CA SER A 178 14.74 -13.99 -1.72
C SER A 178 13.21 -13.99 -1.63
N LYS A 179 12.59 -15.12 -1.25
CA LYS A 179 11.15 -15.21 -1.02
C LYS A 179 10.75 -14.40 0.21
N ASP A 180 11.50 -14.53 1.31
CA ASP A 180 11.24 -13.82 2.56
C ASP A 180 11.35 -12.32 2.42
N TYR A 181 12.37 -11.86 1.70
CA TYR A 181 12.54 -10.46 1.33
C TYR A 181 11.37 -9.93 0.52
N ARG A 182 10.96 -10.64 -0.54
CA ARG A 182 9.86 -10.21 -1.40
C ARG A 182 8.55 -10.10 -0.63
N THR A 183 8.21 -11.09 0.20
CA THR A 183 6.97 -10.99 0.99
C THR A 183 7.03 -9.87 2.01
N LEU A 184 8.15 -9.68 2.71
CA LEU A 184 8.31 -8.59 3.67
C LEU A 184 8.10 -7.22 3.00
N VAL A 185 8.71 -7.01 1.83
CA VAL A 185 8.55 -5.77 1.07
C VAL A 185 7.10 -5.59 0.63
N ASP A 186 6.45 -6.63 0.13
CA ASP A 186 5.04 -6.60 -0.27
C ASP A 186 4.12 -6.26 0.93
N ASP A 187 4.34 -6.85 2.10
CA ASP A 187 3.57 -6.59 3.33
C ASP A 187 3.71 -5.13 3.80
N LEU A 188 4.94 -4.59 3.77
CA LEU A 188 5.21 -3.19 4.13
C LEU A 188 4.60 -2.20 3.13
N VAL A 189 4.64 -2.53 1.83
CA VAL A 189 4.01 -1.73 0.79
C VAL A 189 2.49 -1.78 0.93
N HIS A 190 1.92 -2.95 1.20
CA HIS A 190 0.48 -3.11 1.46
C HIS A 190 0.01 -2.29 2.67
N ALA A 191 0.78 -2.30 3.76
CA ALA A 191 0.51 -1.46 4.94
C ALA A 191 0.59 0.04 4.61
N THR A 192 1.55 0.44 3.77
CA THR A 192 1.68 1.83 3.29
C THR A 192 0.47 2.27 2.45
N ILE A 193 0.02 1.42 1.53
CA ILE A 193 -1.16 1.69 0.70
C ILE A 193 -2.39 1.84 1.59
N THR A 194 -2.60 0.88 2.50
CA THR A 194 -3.76 0.85 3.40
C THR A 194 -3.81 2.08 4.31
N SER A 195 -2.67 2.47 4.89
CA SER A 195 -2.60 3.68 5.73
C SER A 195 -2.85 4.96 4.91
N SER A 196 -2.29 5.05 3.69
CA SER A 196 -2.46 6.23 2.83
C SER A 196 -3.92 6.44 2.43
N TYR A 197 -4.63 5.38 2.03
CA TYR A 197 -6.07 5.47 1.76
C TYR A 197 -6.93 5.73 3.00
N ARG A 198 -6.49 5.29 4.18
CA ARG A 198 -7.15 5.63 5.44
C ARG A 198 -7.06 7.13 5.72
N HIS A 199 -5.89 7.75 5.50
CA HIS A 199 -5.64 9.17 5.74
C HIS A 199 -6.24 10.10 4.68
N LEU A 200 -6.47 9.62 3.46
CA LEU A 200 -7.19 10.37 2.41
C LEU A 200 -8.56 10.85 2.90
N ASN A 201 -9.28 10.00 3.63
CA ASN A 201 -10.59 10.33 4.19
C ASN A 201 -10.56 11.52 5.17
N SER A 202 -9.39 11.86 5.71
CA SER A 202 -9.23 12.93 6.70
C SER A 202 -8.62 14.21 6.12
N SER A 203 -7.90 14.12 5.01
CA SER A 203 -7.04 15.22 4.50
C SER A 203 -7.60 15.94 3.28
N GLY A 204 -8.68 15.43 2.67
CA GLY A 204 -9.27 16.03 1.46
C GLY A 204 -8.35 15.98 0.24
N GLY A 205 -7.31 15.13 0.26
CA GLY A 205 -6.38 14.98 -0.85
C GLY A 205 -7.04 14.37 -2.09
N GLU A 206 -6.50 14.72 -3.26
CA GLU A 206 -6.95 14.16 -4.53
C GLU A 206 -6.54 12.68 -4.64
N PRO A 207 -7.51 11.75 -4.69
CA PRO A 207 -7.24 10.31 -4.59
C PRO A 207 -6.35 9.77 -5.72
N GLU A 208 -6.48 10.33 -6.92
CA GLU A 208 -5.69 10.00 -8.10
C GLU A 208 -4.21 10.33 -7.93
N HIS A 209 -3.87 11.46 -7.29
CA HIS A 209 -2.50 11.85 -7.04
C HIS A 209 -1.83 10.92 -6.03
N ILE A 210 -2.56 10.57 -4.97
CA ILE A 210 -2.06 9.63 -3.96
C ILE A 210 -1.87 8.24 -4.56
N ALA A 211 -2.81 7.79 -5.39
CA ALA A 211 -2.66 6.52 -6.10
C ALA A 211 -1.41 6.52 -6.98
N ILE A 212 -1.16 7.58 -7.76
CA ILE A 212 0.07 7.70 -8.58
C ILE A 212 1.33 7.69 -7.71
N GLU A 213 1.33 8.36 -6.56
CA GLU A 213 2.46 8.30 -5.63
C GLU A 213 2.69 6.90 -5.06
N LEU A 214 1.61 6.16 -4.76
CA LEU A 214 1.68 4.77 -4.32
C LEU A 214 2.16 3.85 -5.44
N VAL A 215 1.78 4.10 -6.69
CA VAL A 215 2.31 3.40 -7.87
C VAL A 215 3.82 3.62 -8.01
N LYS A 216 4.27 4.88 -7.98
CA LYS A 216 5.71 5.21 -8.02
C LYS A 216 6.46 4.49 -6.91
N PHE A 217 5.84 4.41 -5.74
CA PHE A 217 6.40 3.72 -4.60
C PHE A 217 6.49 2.20 -4.82
N CYS A 218 5.46 1.55 -5.35
CA CYS A 218 5.49 0.12 -5.72
C CYS A 218 6.60 -0.18 -6.76
N VAL A 219 6.76 0.70 -7.75
CA VAL A 219 7.84 0.57 -8.75
C VAL A 219 9.21 0.73 -8.09
N LYS A 220 9.37 1.70 -7.20
CA LYS A 220 10.63 1.96 -6.49
C LYS A 220 11.03 0.80 -5.56
N THR A 221 10.07 0.14 -4.93
CA THR A 221 10.33 -1.01 -4.03
C THR A 221 10.39 -2.36 -4.77
N GLY A 222 9.96 -2.41 -6.03
CA GLY A 222 9.83 -3.64 -6.80
C GLY A 222 8.57 -4.46 -6.45
N ALA A 223 7.69 -3.95 -5.58
CA ALA A 223 6.43 -4.58 -5.15
C ALA A 223 5.31 -4.42 -6.21
N THR A 224 5.57 -4.87 -7.43
CA THR A 224 4.64 -4.69 -8.57
C THR A 224 3.31 -5.45 -8.40
N SER A 225 3.30 -6.51 -7.59
CA SER A 225 2.09 -7.25 -7.19
C SER A 225 1.04 -6.35 -6.53
N GLN A 226 1.48 -5.38 -5.73
CA GLN A 226 0.63 -4.45 -4.98
C GLN A 226 -0.04 -3.37 -5.85
N PHE A 227 0.39 -3.22 -7.10
CA PHE A 227 -0.22 -2.24 -8.00
C PHE A 227 -1.72 -2.53 -8.23
N SER A 228 -2.06 -3.82 -8.38
CA SER A 228 -3.47 -4.26 -8.50
C SER A 228 -4.31 -3.82 -7.30
N TYR A 229 -3.73 -3.82 -6.11
CA TYR A 229 -4.38 -3.37 -4.88
C TYR A 229 -4.58 -1.84 -4.86
N VAL A 230 -3.58 -1.05 -5.29
CA VAL A 230 -3.73 0.42 -5.43
C VAL A 230 -4.89 0.76 -6.35
N VAL A 231 -4.97 0.08 -7.50
CA VAL A 231 -6.04 0.28 -8.47
C VAL A 231 -7.39 -0.18 -7.92
N ALA A 232 -7.44 -1.32 -7.24
CA ALA A 232 -8.67 -1.80 -6.59
C ALA A 232 -9.21 -0.78 -5.56
N CYS A 233 -8.33 -0.14 -4.78
CA CYS A 233 -8.71 0.92 -3.85
C CYS A 233 -9.25 2.18 -4.54
N LEU A 234 -8.90 2.45 -5.81
CA LEU A 234 -9.49 3.53 -6.59
C LEU A 234 -10.82 3.14 -7.26
N ILE A 235 -10.95 1.93 -7.77
CA ILE A 235 -12.19 1.49 -8.43
C ILE A 235 -13.28 1.31 -7.37
N THR A 236 -12.92 0.60 -6.30
CA THR A 236 -13.78 0.22 -5.19
C THR A 236 -13.30 0.94 -3.93
N PRO A 237 -13.51 2.27 -3.84
CA PRO A 237 -13.02 3.04 -2.72
C PRO A 237 -13.68 2.59 -1.41
N PRO A 238 -12.99 2.79 -0.28
CA PRO A 238 -13.60 2.66 1.03
C PRO A 238 -14.88 3.52 1.11
N PRO A 239 -15.90 3.14 1.93
CA PRO A 239 -17.23 3.77 1.94
C PRO A 239 -17.30 5.30 2.14
N ARG A 240 -16.18 5.92 2.54
CA ARG A 240 -16.07 7.37 2.82
C ARG A 240 -15.37 8.15 1.72
N MET A 241 -14.85 7.47 0.71
CA MET A 241 -14.05 8.05 -0.36
C MET A 241 -14.90 8.09 -1.64
N VAL A 242 -15.24 9.31 -2.06
CA VAL A 242 -15.96 9.56 -3.31
C VAL A 242 -14.95 9.78 -4.41
N ILE A 243 -15.07 9.02 -5.50
CA ILE A 243 -14.20 9.14 -6.67
C ILE A 243 -15.08 9.49 -7.85
N SER A 244 -14.79 10.62 -8.47
CA SER A 244 -15.46 11.07 -9.69
C SER A 244 -14.93 10.31 -10.92
N PRO A 245 -15.70 10.26 -12.03
CA PRO A 245 -15.18 9.77 -13.30
C PRO A 245 -13.90 10.49 -13.73
N ASP A 246 -13.85 11.82 -13.55
CA ASP A 246 -12.72 12.66 -13.95
C ASP A 246 -11.43 12.31 -13.20
N SER A 247 -11.52 11.95 -11.92
CA SER A 247 -10.38 11.49 -11.13
C SER A 247 -9.79 10.19 -11.67
N LEU A 248 -10.63 9.24 -12.12
CA LEU A 248 -10.13 8.00 -12.73
C LEU A 248 -9.52 8.22 -14.11
N ILE A 249 -10.14 9.08 -14.93
CA ILE A 249 -9.57 9.46 -16.23
C ILE A 249 -8.20 10.12 -16.01
N SER A 250 -8.09 11.02 -15.03
CA SER A 250 -6.84 11.67 -14.65
C SER A 250 -5.80 10.67 -14.16
N PHE A 251 -6.20 9.71 -13.31
CA PHE A 251 -5.34 8.62 -12.85
C PHE A 251 -4.80 7.79 -14.04
N VAL A 252 -5.66 7.33 -14.94
CA VAL A 252 -5.25 6.52 -16.11
C VAL A 252 -4.26 7.29 -16.99
N ARG A 253 -4.51 8.60 -17.21
CA ARG A 253 -3.60 9.46 -17.97
C ARG A 253 -2.23 9.60 -17.31
N MET A 254 -2.20 9.90 -16.01
CA MET A 254 -0.95 10.02 -15.25
C MET A 254 -0.19 8.69 -15.18
N LEU A 255 -0.92 7.59 -15.03
CA LEU A 255 -0.35 6.25 -14.99
C LEU A 255 0.32 5.90 -16.32
N LYS A 256 -0.36 6.15 -17.46
CA LYS A 256 0.22 5.95 -18.79
C LYS A 256 1.53 6.71 -18.95
N GLN A 257 1.57 7.98 -18.55
CA GLN A 257 2.78 8.80 -18.62
C GLN A 257 3.90 8.23 -17.75
N LEU A 258 3.59 7.80 -16.52
CA LEU A 258 4.55 7.20 -15.61
C LEU A 258 5.16 5.91 -16.16
N LEU A 259 4.33 5.02 -16.70
CA LEU A 259 4.79 3.73 -17.23
C LEU A 259 5.64 3.92 -18.50
N LEU A 260 5.25 4.84 -19.38
CA LEU A 260 6.06 5.21 -20.55
C LEU A 260 7.42 5.78 -20.14
N LEU A 261 7.45 6.67 -19.14
CA LEU A 261 8.71 7.25 -18.61
C LEU A 261 9.64 6.17 -18.03
N LYS A 262 9.08 5.08 -17.51
CA LYS A 262 9.83 3.94 -16.95
C LYS A 262 10.09 2.83 -17.97
N THR A 263 9.79 3.06 -19.25
CA THR A 263 9.93 2.07 -20.34
C THR A 263 9.28 0.73 -20.02
N ILE A 264 8.16 0.76 -19.28
CA ILE A 264 7.40 -0.44 -18.92
C ILE A 264 6.41 -0.73 -20.05
N ASP A 265 6.47 -1.93 -20.61
CA ASP A 265 5.52 -2.38 -21.61
C ASP A 265 4.12 -2.54 -21.00
N LEU A 266 3.15 -1.78 -21.53
CA LEU A 266 1.76 -1.82 -21.11
C LEU A 266 1.05 -3.11 -21.51
N ALA A 267 1.55 -3.80 -22.54
CA ALA A 267 1.01 -5.08 -23.00
C ALA A 267 1.51 -6.27 -22.16
N ALA A 268 2.59 -6.09 -21.40
CA ALA A 268 3.16 -7.10 -20.53
C ALA A 268 2.34 -7.28 -19.24
N GLU A 269 2.36 -8.50 -18.68
CA GLU A 269 1.86 -8.73 -17.33
C GLU A 269 2.80 -8.09 -16.29
N PRO A 270 2.28 -7.60 -15.15
CA PRO A 270 0.88 -7.64 -14.74
C PRO A 270 0.03 -6.46 -15.28
N TRP A 271 0.65 -5.52 -16.00
CA TRP A 271 0.05 -4.23 -16.37
C TRP A 271 -1.18 -4.36 -17.25
N ARG A 272 -1.14 -5.24 -18.27
CA ARG A 272 -2.28 -5.53 -19.13
C ARG A 272 -3.52 -5.88 -18.33
N ARG A 273 -3.42 -6.86 -17.42
CA ARG A 273 -4.53 -7.29 -16.56
C ARG A 273 -5.08 -6.13 -15.72
N ILE A 274 -4.20 -5.29 -15.20
CA ILE A 274 -4.64 -4.19 -14.35
C ILE A 274 -5.35 -3.10 -15.17
N PHE A 275 -4.88 -2.78 -16.37
CA PHE A 275 -5.59 -1.86 -17.26
C PHE A 275 -6.98 -2.39 -17.63
N VAL A 276 -7.09 -3.68 -17.97
CA VAL A 276 -8.39 -4.32 -18.24
C VAL A 276 -9.30 -4.18 -17.02
N ALA A 277 -8.84 -4.56 -15.84
CA ALA A 277 -9.61 -4.44 -14.60
C ALA A 277 -10.01 -2.98 -14.29
N THR A 278 -9.15 -2.01 -14.62
CA THR A 278 -9.44 -0.58 -14.45
C THR A 278 -10.56 -0.13 -15.39
N VAL A 279 -10.49 -0.51 -16.66
CA VAL A 279 -11.50 -0.17 -17.67
C VAL A 279 -12.82 -0.85 -17.35
N GLU A 280 -12.81 -2.14 -17.00
CA GLU A 280 -14.01 -2.87 -16.59
C GLU A 280 -14.63 -2.27 -15.32
N GLY A 281 -13.81 -1.97 -14.31
CA GLY A 281 -14.25 -1.32 -13.09
C GLY A 281 -14.85 0.06 -13.33
N PHE A 282 -14.25 0.85 -14.22
CA PHE A 282 -14.78 2.14 -14.64
C PHE A 282 -16.12 1.97 -15.38
N ALA A 283 -16.19 1.08 -16.36
CA ALA A 283 -17.40 0.82 -17.13
C ALA A 283 -18.54 0.38 -16.20
N ASN A 284 -18.29 -0.57 -15.30
CA ASN A 284 -19.30 -1.07 -14.38
C ASN A 284 -19.79 -0.01 -13.37
N LYS A 285 -18.93 0.95 -13.01
CA LYS A 285 -19.25 1.97 -11.99
C LYS A 285 -19.88 3.23 -12.57
N PHE A 286 -19.46 3.67 -13.75
CA PHE A 286 -19.84 4.97 -14.32
C PHE A 286 -20.60 4.88 -15.64
N MET A 287 -20.45 3.78 -16.39
CA MET A 287 -21.33 3.57 -17.52
C MET A 287 -22.64 2.99 -17.01
N THR A 288 -23.75 3.33 -17.70
CA THR A 288 -25.01 2.66 -17.44
C THR A 288 -24.82 1.16 -17.64
N PRO A 289 -25.46 0.30 -16.81
CA PRO A 289 -25.43 -1.13 -17.02
C PRO A 289 -25.70 -1.40 -18.49
N LYS A 290 -24.83 -2.19 -19.13
CA LYS A 290 -25.11 -2.67 -20.48
C LYS A 290 -26.55 -3.20 -20.43
N PRO A 291 -27.49 -2.66 -21.23
CA PRO A 291 -28.88 -3.05 -21.13
C PRO A 291 -28.94 -4.58 -21.17
N GLN A 292 -29.50 -5.18 -20.10
CA GLN A 292 -29.51 -6.63 -19.88
C GLN A 292 -30.14 -7.39 -21.06
N GLU A 293 -30.91 -6.68 -21.86
CA GLU A 293 -31.47 -7.14 -23.10
C GLU A 293 -30.78 -6.42 -24.24
N LEU A 294 -29.78 -7.07 -24.85
CA LEU A 294 -29.73 -7.03 -26.31
C LEU A 294 -31.08 -7.60 -26.75
N VAL A 295 -32.04 -6.71 -26.98
CA VAL A 295 -33.36 -7.06 -27.48
C VAL A 295 -33.13 -8.03 -28.64
N PRO A 296 -33.58 -9.29 -28.55
CA PRO A 296 -33.35 -10.26 -29.61
C PRO A 296 -33.77 -9.64 -30.94
N ALA A 297 -32.97 -9.81 -32.00
CA ALA A 297 -33.29 -9.26 -33.32
C ALA A 297 -34.72 -9.64 -33.77
N SER A 298 -35.21 -10.79 -33.33
CA SER A 298 -36.58 -11.26 -33.55
C SER A 298 -37.66 -10.41 -32.87
N GLN A 299 -37.39 -9.79 -31.73
CA GLN A 299 -38.30 -8.84 -31.09
C GLN A 299 -38.28 -7.49 -31.82
N LEU A 300 -37.10 -7.00 -32.22
CA LEU A 300 -36.96 -5.78 -33.04
C LEU A 300 -37.70 -5.89 -34.39
N GLN A 301 -37.72 -7.08 -34.99
CA GLN A 301 -38.46 -7.35 -36.23
C GLN A 301 -39.99 -7.25 -36.06
N ARG A 302 -40.54 -7.52 -34.88
CA ARG A 302 -42.00 -7.50 -34.63
C ARG A 302 -42.60 -6.11 -34.50
N VAL A 303 -41.76 -5.08 -34.32
CA VAL A 303 -42.21 -3.70 -34.11
C VAL A 303 -42.53 -2.97 -35.41
N GLY A 304 -42.05 -3.51 -36.53
CA GLY A 304 -42.45 -3.02 -37.83
C GLY A 304 -43.77 -3.63 -38.27
N CYS A 305 -44.74 -2.79 -38.65
CA CYS A 305 -45.88 -3.24 -39.44
C CYS A 305 -45.56 -3.35 -40.94
N GLY A 306 -44.28 -3.25 -41.33
CA GLY A 306 -43.82 -3.24 -42.71
C GLY A 306 -43.98 -1.89 -43.44
N CYS A 307 -44.47 -0.84 -42.77
CA CYS A 307 -44.50 0.49 -43.38
C CYS A 307 -43.10 1.10 -43.51
N ASN A 308 -42.95 2.09 -44.39
CA ASN A 308 -41.68 2.76 -44.64
C ASN A 308 -41.10 3.40 -43.36
N GLU A 309 -41.97 3.99 -42.52
CA GLU A 309 -41.58 4.61 -41.26
C GLU A 309 -41.07 3.58 -40.25
N CYS A 310 -41.74 2.44 -40.14
CA CYS A 310 -41.29 1.32 -39.31
C CYS A 310 -39.97 0.72 -39.79
N THR A 311 -39.78 0.64 -41.11
CA THR A 311 -38.53 0.14 -41.71
C THR A 311 -37.37 1.08 -41.40
N GLU A 312 -37.61 2.39 -41.47
CA GLU A 312 -36.63 3.42 -41.09
C GLU A 312 -36.25 3.32 -39.61
N LEU A 313 -37.24 3.06 -38.74
CA LEU A 313 -37.02 2.81 -37.31
C LEU A 313 -36.27 1.50 -37.05
N GLN A 314 -36.57 0.42 -37.76
CA GLN A 314 -35.83 -0.85 -37.68
C GLN A 314 -34.37 -0.66 -38.11
N ASN A 315 -34.13 0.04 -39.20
CA ASN A 315 -32.78 0.36 -39.67
C ASN A 315 -32.01 1.23 -38.66
N PHE A 316 -32.69 2.04 -37.85
CA PHE A 316 -32.05 2.74 -36.74
C PHE A 316 -31.58 1.77 -35.65
N PHE A 317 -32.43 0.83 -35.22
CA PHE A 317 -32.07 -0.18 -34.22
C PHE A 317 -30.95 -1.13 -34.68
N PHE A 318 -30.94 -1.51 -35.97
CA PHE A 318 -29.93 -2.43 -36.52
C PHE A 318 -28.68 -1.73 -37.05
N GLY A 319 -28.79 -0.47 -37.48
CA GLY A 319 -27.72 0.26 -38.15
C GLY A 319 -26.75 0.99 -37.22
N GLY A 320 -26.91 0.86 -35.90
CA GLY A 320 -26.02 1.48 -34.90
C GLY A 320 -25.95 3.00 -34.98
N LYS A 321 -27.01 3.67 -35.48
CA LYS A 321 -27.06 5.13 -35.52
C LYS A 321 -27.34 5.68 -34.13
N ASP A 322 -26.62 6.73 -33.75
CA ASP A 322 -26.72 7.34 -32.43
C ASP A 322 -28.06 8.04 -32.19
N VAL A 323 -28.62 8.76 -33.16
CA VAL A 323 -29.92 9.44 -33.02
C VAL A 323 -30.65 9.43 -34.34
N ILE A 324 -31.96 9.16 -34.32
CA ILE A 324 -32.82 9.34 -35.49
C ILE A 324 -33.83 10.45 -35.26
N SER A 325 -34.00 11.31 -36.26
CA SER A 325 -34.97 12.41 -36.28
C SER A 325 -35.90 12.23 -37.47
N LEU A 326 -37.16 11.95 -37.18
CA LEU A 326 -38.20 11.65 -38.17
C LEU A 326 -39.17 12.82 -38.26
N ALA A 327 -39.00 13.67 -39.28
CA ALA A 327 -39.95 14.72 -39.60
C ALA A 327 -41.12 14.13 -40.42
N LYS A 328 -42.20 13.72 -39.74
CA LYS A 328 -43.32 13.00 -40.36
C LYS A 328 -44.67 13.67 -40.06
N LYS A 329 -45.68 13.37 -40.86
CA LYS A 329 -47.06 13.83 -40.65
C LYS A 329 -47.60 13.29 -39.32
N LYS A 330 -48.54 14.02 -38.68
CA LYS A 330 -49.14 13.67 -37.37
C LYS A 330 -49.54 12.19 -37.23
N ARG A 331 -50.20 11.62 -38.25
CA ARG A 331 -50.63 10.21 -38.26
C ARG A 331 -49.46 9.22 -38.24
N ALA A 332 -48.42 9.47 -39.04
CA ALA A 332 -47.23 8.63 -39.09
C ALA A 332 -46.42 8.71 -37.79
N ARG A 333 -46.35 9.88 -37.17
CA ARG A 333 -45.74 10.05 -35.85
C ARG A 333 -46.52 9.32 -34.77
N ALA A 334 -47.84 9.48 -34.70
CA ALA A 334 -48.67 8.77 -33.72
C ALA A 334 -48.49 7.25 -33.83
N HIS A 335 -48.41 6.74 -35.06
CA HIS A 335 -48.09 5.34 -35.32
C HIS A 335 -46.71 4.94 -34.80
N LEU A 336 -45.66 5.72 -35.06
CA LEU A 336 -44.32 5.44 -34.57
C LEU A 336 -44.23 5.50 -33.03
N VAL A 337 -44.93 6.44 -32.40
CA VAL A 337 -45.01 6.54 -30.93
C VAL A 337 -45.72 5.33 -30.34
N ASP A 338 -46.82 4.87 -30.95
CA ASP A 338 -47.52 3.63 -30.56
C ASP A 338 -46.64 2.39 -30.74
N ARG A 339 -45.84 2.34 -31.81
CA ARG A 339 -44.85 1.27 -31.99
C ARG A 339 -43.70 1.36 -31.00
N LEU A 340 -43.26 2.56 -30.63
CA LEU A 340 -42.21 2.79 -29.66
C LEU A 340 -42.66 2.51 -28.21
N SER A 341 -43.93 2.75 -27.87
CA SER A 341 -44.46 2.42 -26.54
C SER A 341 -44.52 0.91 -26.31
N LEU A 342 -44.73 0.11 -27.34
CA LEU A 342 -44.58 -1.36 -27.29
C LEU A 342 -43.12 -1.79 -27.02
N THR A 343 -42.18 -0.86 -27.04
CA THR A 343 -40.73 -1.06 -26.95
C THR A 343 -40.07 -0.27 -25.83
N GLU A 344 -40.84 0.25 -24.88
CA GLU A 344 -40.33 1.12 -23.82
C GLU A 344 -39.21 0.44 -22.97
N ALA A 345 -39.14 -0.89 -22.98
CA ALA A 345 -38.07 -1.69 -22.37
C ALA A 345 -36.72 -1.65 -23.11
N TRP A 346 -36.63 -1.10 -24.33
CA TRP A 346 -35.51 -1.30 -25.26
C TRP A 346 -34.39 -0.27 -25.15
N GLY A 347 -34.32 0.42 -24.02
CA GLY A 347 -33.24 1.36 -23.78
C GLY A 347 -33.24 2.56 -24.73
N VAL A 348 -34.42 3.00 -25.19
CA VAL A 348 -34.60 4.23 -25.98
C VAL A 348 -35.63 5.15 -25.33
N LYS A 349 -35.39 6.46 -25.42
CA LYS A 349 -36.36 7.51 -25.10
C LYS A 349 -36.70 8.24 -26.38
N TRP A 350 -37.96 8.64 -26.54
CA TRP A 350 -38.36 9.50 -27.64
C TRP A 350 -38.98 10.79 -27.14
N GLU A 351 -38.78 11.85 -27.91
CA GLU A 351 -39.36 13.15 -27.68
C GLU A 351 -39.93 13.70 -28.99
N THR A 352 -40.99 14.49 -28.88
CA THR A 352 -41.50 15.27 -30.00
C THR A 352 -40.97 16.69 -29.86
N ILE A 353 -40.23 17.15 -30.86
CA ILE A 353 -39.73 18.51 -30.94
C ILE A 353 -40.62 19.29 -31.92
N GLU A 354 -41.21 20.38 -31.45
CA GLU A 354 -41.95 21.32 -32.29
C GLU A 354 -40.96 22.31 -32.94
N LYS A 355 -40.90 22.33 -34.28
CA LYS A 355 -40.06 23.28 -35.04
C LYS A 355 -40.93 24.01 -36.07
N GLY A 356 -41.58 25.09 -35.59
CA GLY A 356 -42.55 25.85 -36.37
C GLY A 356 -43.84 25.05 -36.60
N LYS A 357 -44.32 24.96 -37.84
CA LYS A 357 -45.51 24.14 -38.21
C LYS A 357 -45.20 22.64 -38.38
N ARG A 358 -43.97 22.20 -38.13
CA ARG A 358 -43.54 20.81 -38.29
C ARG A 358 -43.17 20.24 -36.94
N GLU A 359 -43.58 19.00 -36.71
CA GLU A 359 -43.24 18.22 -35.53
C GLU A 359 -42.25 17.13 -35.92
N ILE A 360 -41.19 16.96 -35.13
CA ILE A 360 -40.12 15.99 -35.38
C ILE A 360 -40.11 15.00 -34.24
N LEU A 361 -40.23 13.71 -34.56
CA LEU A 361 -40.03 12.64 -33.59
C LEU A 361 -38.53 12.35 -33.50
N ARG A 362 -37.93 12.57 -32.34
CA ARG A 362 -36.54 12.27 -32.08
C ARG A 362 -36.46 11.05 -31.17
N VAL A 363 -35.78 10.00 -31.61
CA VAL A 363 -35.53 8.79 -30.83
C VAL A 363 -34.06 8.77 -30.43
N ILE A 364 -33.82 8.65 -29.13
CA ILE A 364 -32.51 8.77 -28.49
C ILE A 364 -32.27 7.50 -27.66
N PRO A 365 -31.20 6.74 -27.93
CA PRO A 365 -30.76 5.68 -27.04
C PRO A 365 -30.48 6.22 -25.64
N LEU A 366 -30.91 5.51 -24.60
CA LEU A 366 -30.73 5.91 -23.20
C LEU A 366 -29.24 6.07 -22.85
N TYR A 367 -28.32 5.37 -23.53
CA TYR A 367 -26.88 5.52 -23.32
C TYR A 367 -26.30 6.85 -23.83
N LEU A 368 -27.04 7.60 -24.65
CA LEU A 368 -26.66 8.94 -25.14
C LEU A 368 -27.36 10.08 -24.42
N LEU A 369 -28.35 9.78 -23.59
CA LEU A 369 -28.91 10.82 -22.75
C LEU A 369 -27.85 11.22 -21.74
N PRO A 370 -27.56 12.53 -21.58
CA PRO A 370 -26.78 12.99 -20.44
C PRO A 370 -27.46 12.43 -19.21
N THR A 371 -26.76 11.58 -18.45
CA THR A 371 -27.19 11.14 -17.13
C THR A 371 -27.21 12.39 -16.27
N GLN A 372 -28.27 13.20 -16.38
CA GLN A 372 -28.61 14.09 -15.30
C GLN A 372 -28.90 13.15 -14.14
N LEU A 373 -28.01 13.21 -13.16
CA LEU A 373 -28.03 12.53 -11.88
C LEU A 373 -29.37 12.79 -11.18
N VAL A 374 -30.45 12.18 -11.65
CA VAL A 374 -31.69 12.05 -10.90
C VAL A 374 -31.58 10.70 -10.21
N PHE A 375 -30.81 10.69 -9.11
CA PHE A 375 -31.04 9.73 -8.04
C PHE A 375 -32.49 9.92 -7.58
N ARG A 376 -33.42 9.11 -8.09
CA ARG A 376 -34.63 8.82 -7.33
C ARG A 376 -34.23 7.78 -6.30
N PRO A 377 -34.36 8.05 -4.99
CA PRO A 377 -34.20 7.01 -4.00
C PRO A 377 -35.23 5.92 -4.31
N ILE A 378 -34.75 4.69 -4.45
CA ILE A 378 -35.61 3.51 -4.40
C ILE A 378 -36.03 3.44 -2.93
N ASN A 379 -37.24 3.91 -2.63
CA ASN A 379 -37.85 3.68 -1.33
C ASN A 379 -38.04 2.17 -1.17
N SER A 380 -37.26 1.58 -0.26
CA SER A 380 -37.55 0.30 0.39
C SER A 380 -38.51 0.51 1.55
#